data_AF-A0A966NSB5-F1
#
_entry.id   AF-A0A966NSB5-F1
#
_cell.length_a   1.000
_cell.length_b   1.000
_cell.length_c   1.000
_cell.angle_alpha   90.00
_cell.angle_beta   90.00
_cell.angle_gamma   90.00
#
_symmetry.space_group_name_H-M   'P 1'
#
loop_
_entity.id
_entity.type
_entity.pdbx_description
1 polymer ?
#
loop_
_entity_poly.entity_id
_entity_poly.type
_entity_poly.pdbx_seq_one_letter_code
_entity_poly.pdbx_strand_id
1 'polypeptide(L)'
;RTWINRNQLSIAPLMTLHKQDPARATNVMRYWLKRNQLAMPSTERLQSWWRDLKSLRAGAKLEWLHDRHHIRAWRNALRIESAQPSNRGQWIFVPIPESSNQAGLAWDYCQRVKTIEGRPRTGGERLKIKPNTPSKSLKNLYQEAGVPPWQRQIPLLFMDDELIAVEGLGVSIAHLTTEGQRVWPEWSYLD
;
A
#
# COMPACT_ATOMS: atom_id res chain seq x y z
N ARG A 1 8.74 16.45 17.07
CA ARG A 1 7.98 15.68 16.04
C ARG A 1 8.33 16.26 14.67
N THR A 2 8.90 15.48 13.77
CA THR A 2 9.44 15.97 12.49
C THR A 2 8.32 16.15 11.46
N TRP A 3 8.16 17.36 10.93
CA TRP A 3 7.04 17.73 10.04
C TRP A 3 7.21 17.18 8.62
N ILE A 4 8.48 16.95 8.24
CA ILE A 4 8.92 16.50 6.91
C ILE A 4 9.86 15.32 7.09
N ASN A 5 9.56 14.21 6.43
CA ASN A 5 10.56 13.18 6.12
C ASN A 5 10.82 13.19 4.60
N ARG A 6 11.72 12.33 4.10
CA ARG A 6 12.11 12.33 2.67
C ARG A 6 10.87 12.27 1.77
N ASN A 7 9.95 11.33 1.96
CA ASN A 7 8.82 11.12 1.05
C ASN A 7 7.45 11.52 1.63
N GLN A 8 7.41 12.16 2.79
CA GLN A 8 6.17 12.44 3.53
C GLN A 8 6.15 13.84 4.14
N LEU A 9 5.03 14.52 4.00
CA LEU A 9 4.71 15.80 4.63
C LEU A 9 3.43 15.66 5.46
N SER A 10 3.48 16.03 6.73
CA SER A 10 2.32 15.91 7.64
C SER A 10 1.28 17.00 7.37
N ILE A 11 0.02 16.61 7.13
CA ILE A 11 -1.05 17.55 6.72
C ILE A 11 -1.49 18.43 7.90
N ALA A 12 -1.81 17.87 9.07
CA ALA A 12 -2.34 18.67 10.17
C ALA A 12 -1.38 19.79 10.64
N PRO A 13 -0.07 19.53 10.88
CA PRO A 13 0.86 20.62 11.22
C PRO A 13 1.00 21.64 10.09
N LEU A 14 1.02 21.18 8.84
CA LEU A 14 1.07 22.05 7.66
C LEU A 14 -0.16 22.97 7.57
N MET A 15 -1.35 22.44 7.85
CA MET A 15 -2.60 23.20 7.86
C MET A 15 -2.66 24.18 9.03
N THR A 16 -2.17 23.80 10.22
CA THR A 16 -2.04 24.73 11.36
C THR A 16 -1.10 25.88 11.01
N LEU A 17 0.05 25.58 10.40
CA LEU A 17 0.99 26.61 9.95
C LEU A 17 0.38 27.49 8.87
N HIS A 18 -0.34 26.93 7.89
CA HIS A 18 -0.99 27.73 6.85
C HIS A 18 -2.01 28.71 7.43
N LYS A 19 -2.70 28.37 8.53
CA LYS A 19 -3.63 29.30 9.19
C LYS A 19 -2.91 30.50 9.83
N GLN A 20 -1.68 30.30 10.31
CA GLN A 20 -0.89 31.34 10.99
C GLN A 20 -0.04 32.14 10.00
N ASP A 21 0.56 31.46 9.02
CA ASP A 21 1.50 32.00 8.05
C ASP A 21 1.41 31.21 6.73
N PRO A 22 0.52 31.62 5.80
CA PRO A 22 0.34 30.97 4.50
C PRO A 22 1.62 30.94 3.66
N ALA A 23 2.44 31.99 3.72
CA ALA A 23 3.68 32.10 2.98
C ALA A 23 4.68 31.04 3.45
N ARG A 24 4.87 30.93 4.76
CA ARG A 24 5.77 29.92 5.36
C ARG A 24 5.28 28.50 5.12
N ALA A 25 3.98 28.24 5.24
CA ALA A 25 3.42 26.93 4.89
C ALA A 25 3.67 26.56 3.42
N THR A 26 3.53 27.53 2.51
CA THR A 26 3.81 27.32 1.09
C THR A 26 5.30 27.06 0.86
N ASN A 27 6.19 27.76 1.57
CA ASN A 27 7.63 27.49 1.51
C ASN A 27 7.99 26.11 2.04
N VAL A 28 7.30 25.61 3.07
CA VAL A 28 7.47 24.22 3.56
C VAL A 28 7.06 23.21 2.48
N MET A 29 5.92 23.41 1.82
CA MET A 29 5.48 22.55 0.71
C MET A 29 6.48 22.58 -0.45
N ARG A 30 6.94 23.76 -0.87
CA ARG A 30 7.97 23.92 -1.91
C ARG A 30 9.29 23.25 -1.53
N TYR A 31 9.74 23.45 -0.29
CA TYR A 31 10.97 22.82 0.21
C TYR A 31 10.86 21.29 0.19
N TRP A 32 9.72 20.73 0.57
CA TRP A 32 9.47 19.30 0.52
C TRP A 32 9.52 18.75 -0.90
N LEU A 33 8.90 19.43 -1.88
CA LEU A 33 8.98 19.05 -3.30
C LEU A 33 10.43 19.12 -3.81
N LYS A 34 11.15 20.20 -3.47
CA LYS A 34 12.56 20.41 -3.85
C LYS A 34 13.46 19.30 -3.29
N ARG A 35 13.23 18.89 -2.04
CA ARG A 35 13.98 17.79 -1.40
C ARG A 35 13.77 16.45 -2.12
N ASN A 36 12.61 16.26 -2.75
CA ASN A 36 12.30 15.10 -3.59
C ASN A 36 12.67 15.30 -5.06
N GLN A 37 13.42 16.35 -5.38
CA GLN A 37 13.91 16.65 -6.73
C GLN A 37 12.77 16.84 -7.76
N LEU A 38 11.58 17.24 -7.29
CA LEU A 38 10.47 17.56 -8.17
C LEU A 38 10.57 19.01 -8.64
N ALA A 39 10.13 19.25 -9.88
CA ALA A 39 9.96 20.59 -10.43
C ALA A 39 9.08 21.45 -9.51
N MET A 40 9.34 22.76 -9.44
CA MET A 40 8.49 23.65 -8.65
C MET A 40 7.13 23.86 -9.36
N PRO A 41 5.99 23.66 -8.67
CA PRO A 41 4.70 23.97 -9.26
C PRO A 41 4.51 25.48 -9.44
N SER A 42 3.65 25.86 -10.39
CA SER A 42 3.22 27.26 -10.55
C SER A 42 2.42 27.75 -9.34
N THR A 43 2.26 29.07 -9.24
CA THR A 43 1.47 29.70 -8.18
C THR A 43 0.02 29.21 -8.18
N GLU A 44 -0.59 29.10 -9.36
CA GLU A 44 -1.97 28.65 -9.53
C GLU A 44 -2.13 27.18 -9.09
N ARG A 45 -1.17 26.33 -9.44
CA ARG A 45 -1.18 24.92 -9.03
C ARG A 45 -1.08 24.79 -7.50
N LEU A 46 -0.19 25.55 -6.85
CA LEU A 46 -0.09 25.56 -5.38
C LEU A 46 -1.37 26.08 -4.73
N GLN A 47 -1.99 27.13 -5.27
CA GLN A 47 -3.27 27.62 -4.77
C GLN A 47 -4.38 26.57 -4.90
N SER A 48 -4.39 25.81 -6.00
CA SER A 48 -5.31 24.67 -6.16
C SER A 48 -5.10 23.62 -5.08
N TRP A 49 -3.85 23.20 -4.84
CA TRP A 49 -3.53 22.21 -3.82
C TRP A 49 -3.93 22.65 -2.42
N TRP A 50 -3.78 23.93 -2.09
CA TRP A 50 -4.27 24.46 -0.83
C TRP A 50 -5.79 24.44 -0.70
N ARG A 51 -6.54 24.67 -1.80
CA ARG A 51 -8.01 24.52 -1.78
C ARG A 51 -8.41 23.07 -1.52
N ASP A 52 -7.75 22.13 -2.17
CA ASP A 52 -8.00 20.70 -1.98
C ASP A 52 -7.69 20.24 -0.55
N LEU A 53 -6.57 20.71 0.02
CA LEU A 53 -6.22 20.38 1.41
C LEU A 53 -7.21 20.99 2.43
N LYS A 54 -7.78 22.16 2.15
CA LYS A 54 -8.81 22.78 3.00
C LYS A 54 -10.14 22.02 2.95
N SER A 55 -10.49 21.44 1.80
CA SER A 55 -11.72 20.66 1.62
C SER A 55 -11.55 19.19 2.03
N LEU A 56 -10.33 18.73 2.30
CA LEU A 56 -10.02 17.36 2.65
C LEU A 56 -10.64 16.95 3.99
N ARG A 57 -11.68 16.11 3.91
CA ARG A 57 -12.31 15.51 5.10
C ARG A 57 -11.43 14.42 5.71
N ALA A 58 -11.64 14.12 6.99
CA ALA A 58 -10.94 13.03 7.67
C ALA A 58 -11.16 11.70 6.93
N GLY A 59 -10.08 11.04 6.52
CA GLY A 59 -10.12 9.78 5.77
C GLY A 59 -10.42 9.90 4.27
N ALA A 60 -10.64 11.12 3.76
CA ALA A 60 -10.75 11.37 2.32
C ALA A 60 -9.41 11.12 1.61
N LYS A 61 -9.50 10.74 0.34
CA LYS A 61 -8.34 10.53 -0.53
C LYS A 61 -8.14 11.78 -1.37
N LEU A 62 -6.89 12.12 -1.61
CA LEU A 62 -6.50 13.16 -2.56
C LEU A 62 -5.36 12.63 -3.40
N GLU A 63 -5.36 12.99 -4.68
CA GLU A 63 -4.30 12.64 -5.61
C GLU A 63 -4.02 13.82 -6.54
N TRP A 64 -2.75 14.18 -6.65
CA TRP A 64 -2.26 15.16 -7.62
C TRP A 64 -1.20 14.52 -8.50
N LEU A 65 -1.29 14.73 -9.81
CA LEU A 65 -0.20 14.43 -10.72
C LEU A 65 0.70 15.67 -10.88
N HIS A 66 1.99 15.51 -10.60
CA HIS A 66 2.96 16.58 -10.72
C HIS A 66 4.34 16.02 -11.05
N ASP A 67 4.96 16.57 -12.09
CA ASP A 67 6.31 16.17 -12.52
C ASP A 67 6.48 14.64 -12.67
N ARG A 68 5.47 14.00 -13.29
CA ARG A 68 5.35 12.53 -13.48
C ARG A 68 5.26 11.70 -12.18
N HIS A 69 5.03 12.34 -11.04
CA HIS A 69 4.82 11.69 -9.75
C HIS A 69 3.39 11.87 -9.26
N HIS A 70 2.90 10.87 -8.54
CA HIS A 70 1.62 10.98 -7.83
C HIS A 70 1.89 11.47 -6.41
N ILE A 71 1.27 12.59 -6.05
CA ILE A 71 1.27 13.12 -4.69
C ILE A 71 -0.08 12.77 -4.07
N ARG A 72 -0.09 11.92 -3.04
CA ARG A 72 -1.32 11.37 -2.46
C ARG A 72 -1.48 11.74 -0.99
N ALA A 73 -2.70 12.10 -0.59
CA ALA A 73 -3.05 12.31 0.81
C ALA A 73 -3.69 11.06 1.41
N TRP A 74 -3.15 10.58 2.53
CA TRP A 74 -3.74 9.49 3.31
C TRP A 74 -3.23 9.50 4.75
N ARG A 75 -4.12 9.21 5.72
CA ARG A 75 -3.84 9.24 7.18
C ARG A 75 -3.01 10.44 7.64
N ASN A 76 -3.47 11.66 7.29
CA ASN A 76 -2.85 12.92 7.70
C ASN A 76 -1.44 13.15 7.13
N ALA A 77 -1.13 12.54 6.00
CA ALA A 77 0.16 12.67 5.34
C ALA A 77 -0.01 12.82 3.82
N LEU A 78 0.74 13.75 3.23
CA LEU A 78 1.03 13.77 1.80
C LEU A 78 2.24 12.88 1.55
N ARG A 79 2.18 12.03 0.52
CA ARG A 79 3.30 11.18 0.08
C ARG A 79 3.56 11.36 -1.40
N ILE A 80 4.84 11.39 -1.77
CA ILE A 80 5.26 11.31 -3.17
C ILE A 80 5.49 9.84 -3.48
N GLU A 81 4.80 9.36 -4.50
CA GLU A 81 5.04 8.06 -5.11
C GLU A 81 5.56 8.30 -6.52
N SER A 82 6.65 7.60 -6.87
CA SER A 82 7.02 7.41 -8.28
C SER A 82 5.84 6.79 -9.02
N ALA A 83 5.77 6.99 -10.34
CA ALA A 83 4.78 6.36 -11.21
C ALA A 83 4.53 4.93 -10.71
N GLN A 84 3.25 4.59 -10.48
CA GLN A 84 2.87 3.30 -9.91
C GLN A 84 3.67 2.22 -10.67
N PRO A 85 4.36 1.29 -9.98
CA PRO A 85 4.75 0.08 -10.69
C PRO A 85 3.45 -0.42 -11.30
N SER A 86 3.51 -0.77 -12.58
CA SER A 86 2.32 -1.23 -13.26
C SER A 86 1.69 -2.31 -12.37
N ASN A 87 0.37 -2.33 -12.19
CA ASN A 87 -0.27 -3.48 -11.52
C ASN A 87 -0.09 -4.77 -12.35
N ARG A 88 0.78 -4.75 -13.38
CA ARG A 88 1.25 -5.91 -14.10
C ARG A 88 2.40 -6.50 -13.29
N GLY A 89 2.22 -7.77 -13.04
CA GLY A 89 3.09 -8.56 -12.21
C GLY A 89 2.54 -9.96 -12.23
N GLN A 90 3.19 -10.81 -11.47
CA GLN A 90 2.76 -12.18 -11.30
C GLN A 90 3.05 -12.64 -9.89
N TRP A 91 2.23 -13.58 -9.41
CA TRP A 91 2.54 -14.32 -8.21
C TRP A 91 3.68 -15.29 -8.52
N ILE A 92 4.77 -15.16 -7.76
CA ILE A 92 5.87 -16.11 -7.74
C ILE A 92 5.87 -16.86 -6.42
N PHE A 93 6.42 -18.07 -6.42
CA PHE A 93 6.57 -18.88 -5.22
C PHE A 93 8.04 -18.99 -4.88
N VAL A 94 8.45 -18.30 -3.82
CA VAL A 94 9.84 -18.25 -3.38
C VAL A 94 10.08 -19.41 -2.41
N PRO A 95 11.05 -20.30 -2.66
CA PRO A 95 11.38 -21.38 -1.73
C PRO A 95 11.80 -20.85 -0.37
N ILE A 96 11.28 -21.46 0.70
CA ILE A 96 11.70 -21.20 2.07
C ILE A 96 12.69 -22.30 2.47
N PRO A 97 13.92 -21.97 2.90
CA PRO A 97 14.88 -22.97 3.37
C PRO A 97 14.29 -23.79 4.52
N GLU A 98 14.51 -25.11 4.52
CA GLU A 98 13.98 -26.00 5.57
C GLU A 98 14.52 -25.69 6.97
N SER A 99 15.72 -25.09 7.05
CA SER A 99 16.32 -24.59 8.29
C SER A 99 15.64 -23.34 8.85
N SER A 100 14.73 -22.71 8.09
CA SER A 100 13.98 -21.55 8.53
C SER A 100 12.76 -21.95 9.35
N ASN A 101 12.56 -21.25 10.47
CA ASN A 101 11.35 -21.33 11.28
C ASN A 101 10.16 -20.57 10.65
N GLN A 102 10.33 -19.99 9.47
CA GLN A 102 9.26 -19.32 8.75
C GLN A 102 8.24 -20.35 8.24
N ALA A 103 6.97 -20.13 8.58
CA ALA A 103 5.88 -20.88 8.02
C ALA A 103 5.65 -20.51 6.54
N GLY A 104 5.30 -21.49 5.72
CA GLY A 104 5.02 -21.30 4.29
C GLY A 104 3.93 -22.24 3.80
N LEU A 105 3.52 -22.04 2.55
CA LEU A 105 2.64 -22.99 1.88
C LEU A 105 3.41 -24.29 1.69
N ALA A 106 2.83 -25.42 2.11
CA ALA A 106 3.42 -26.72 1.86
C ALA A 106 3.56 -26.93 0.34
N TRP A 107 4.74 -27.37 -0.10
CA TRP A 107 4.99 -27.60 -1.52
C TRP A 107 4.02 -28.63 -2.12
N ASP A 108 3.76 -29.73 -1.40
CA ASP A 108 2.79 -30.76 -1.80
C ASP A 108 1.34 -30.24 -1.86
N TYR A 109 1.00 -29.21 -1.09
CA TYR A 109 -0.30 -28.54 -1.23
C TYR A 109 -0.36 -27.79 -2.57
N CYS A 110 0.65 -26.99 -2.88
CA CYS A 110 0.74 -26.26 -4.15
C CYS A 110 0.74 -27.17 -5.38
N GLN A 111 1.21 -28.42 -5.27
CA GLN A 111 1.18 -29.40 -6.36
C GLN A 111 -0.17 -30.10 -6.56
N ARG A 112 -1.01 -30.16 -5.52
CA ARG A 112 -2.30 -30.88 -5.56
C ARG A 112 -3.46 -30.01 -6.00
N VAL A 113 -3.36 -28.69 -5.83
CA VAL A 113 -4.38 -27.75 -6.28
C VAL A 113 -4.52 -27.79 -7.80
N LYS A 114 -5.75 -27.71 -8.29
CA LYS A 114 -6.06 -27.81 -9.72
C LYS A 114 -5.89 -26.47 -10.42
N THR A 115 -6.18 -25.38 -9.73
CA THR A 115 -6.06 -24.03 -10.25
C THR A 115 -5.24 -23.15 -9.32
N ILE A 116 -4.41 -22.29 -9.92
CA ILE A 116 -3.69 -21.22 -9.24
C ILE A 116 -3.85 -19.97 -10.09
N GLU A 117 -4.44 -18.91 -9.56
CA GLU A 117 -4.76 -17.73 -10.34
C GLU A 117 -4.74 -16.44 -9.53
N GLY A 118 -4.33 -15.36 -10.19
CA GLY A 118 -4.48 -14.01 -9.67
C GLY A 118 -5.85 -13.45 -10.07
N ARG A 119 -6.71 -13.11 -9.09
CA ARG A 119 -8.02 -12.48 -9.36
C ARG A 119 -8.04 -11.03 -8.91
N PRO A 120 -8.64 -10.10 -9.67
CA PRO A 120 -8.85 -8.74 -9.20
C PRO A 120 -9.78 -8.77 -7.99
N ARG A 121 -9.55 -7.84 -7.06
CA ARG A 121 -10.40 -7.69 -5.88
C ARG A 121 -11.78 -7.17 -6.30
N THR A 122 -12.84 -7.88 -5.92
CA THR A 122 -14.24 -7.52 -6.19
C THR A 122 -14.94 -6.96 -4.94
N GLY A 123 -14.41 -7.24 -3.75
CA GLY A 123 -14.97 -6.83 -2.47
C GLY A 123 -15.80 -7.94 -1.81
N GLY A 124 -15.72 -8.02 -0.49
CA GLY A 124 -16.39 -9.06 0.31
C GLY A 124 -15.46 -10.20 0.72
N GLU A 125 -14.24 -10.24 0.18
CA GLU A 125 -13.26 -11.28 0.48
C GLU A 125 -12.82 -11.22 1.95
N ARG A 126 -12.51 -12.39 2.49
CA ARG A 126 -12.10 -12.58 3.88
C ARG A 126 -10.85 -13.43 3.94
N LEU A 127 -9.96 -13.08 4.84
CA LEU A 127 -8.70 -13.79 5.05
C LEU A 127 -8.44 -13.93 6.55
N LYS A 128 -7.82 -15.04 6.93
CA LYS A 128 -7.32 -15.28 8.29
C LYS A 128 -5.80 -15.36 8.25
N ILE A 129 -5.14 -14.32 8.74
CA ILE A 129 -3.66 -14.20 8.71
C ILE A 129 -3.00 -14.48 10.07
N LYS A 130 -3.79 -14.73 11.13
CA LYS A 130 -3.30 -14.97 12.49
C LYS A 130 -4.01 -16.16 13.15
N PRO A 131 -3.30 -16.95 13.97
CA PRO A 131 -3.93 -18.03 14.73
C PRO A 131 -4.88 -17.45 15.78
N ASN A 132 -5.85 -18.25 16.22
CA ASN A 132 -6.77 -17.89 17.31
C ASN A 132 -7.54 -16.56 17.14
N THR A 133 -7.70 -16.11 15.90
CA THR A 133 -8.54 -14.95 15.55
C THR A 133 -9.56 -15.34 14.49
N PRO A 134 -10.75 -14.70 14.46
CA PRO A 134 -11.69 -14.91 13.37
C PRO A 134 -11.12 -14.34 12.06
N SER A 135 -11.52 -14.92 10.93
CA SER A 135 -11.27 -14.32 9.61
C SER A 135 -11.80 -12.90 9.58
N LYS A 136 -11.10 -11.98 8.92
CA LYS A 136 -11.52 -10.58 8.77
C LYS A 136 -11.72 -10.25 7.30
N SER A 137 -12.58 -9.27 7.02
CA SER A 137 -12.68 -8.75 5.66
C SER A 137 -11.36 -8.11 5.23
N LEU A 138 -11.00 -8.22 3.95
CA LEU A 138 -9.78 -7.58 3.43
C LEU A 138 -9.79 -6.06 3.66
N LYS A 139 -10.97 -5.43 3.61
CA LYS A 139 -11.12 -4.00 3.93
C LYS A 139 -10.57 -3.69 5.32
N ASN A 140 -10.94 -4.48 6.33
CA ASN A 140 -10.51 -4.25 7.71
C ASN A 140 -9.03 -4.57 7.87
N LEU A 141 -8.56 -5.68 7.30
CA LEU A 141 -7.13 -6.04 7.34
C LEU A 141 -6.25 -4.94 6.74
N TYR A 142 -6.60 -4.40 5.58
CA TYR A 142 -5.86 -3.28 5.00
C TYR A 142 -5.94 -1.99 5.82
N GLN A 143 -7.05 -1.74 6.51
CA GLN A 143 -7.15 -0.59 7.42
C GLN A 143 -6.23 -0.76 8.64
N GLU A 144 -6.22 -1.95 9.24
CA GLU A 144 -5.37 -2.31 10.37
C GLU A 144 -3.88 -2.27 10.01
N ALA A 145 -3.50 -2.88 8.89
CA ALA A 145 -2.13 -2.90 8.37
C ALA A 145 -1.67 -1.52 7.86
N GLY A 146 -2.60 -0.58 7.69
CA GLY A 146 -2.28 0.73 7.17
C GLY A 146 -1.78 0.70 5.72
N VAL A 147 -2.35 -0.18 4.89
CA VAL A 147 -2.07 -0.23 3.46
C VAL A 147 -2.95 0.80 2.74
N PRO A 148 -2.39 1.78 2.02
CA PRO A 148 -3.15 2.76 1.27
C PRO A 148 -4.04 2.13 0.19
N PRO A 149 -5.19 2.74 -0.14
CA PRO A 149 -6.16 2.17 -1.09
C PRO A 149 -5.62 1.81 -2.48
N TRP A 150 -4.63 2.53 -2.98
CA TRP A 150 -4.03 2.33 -4.29
C TRP A 150 -3.05 1.15 -4.35
N GLN A 151 -2.44 0.77 -3.21
CA GLN A 151 -1.62 -0.44 -3.10
C GLN A 151 -2.48 -1.71 -3.07
N ARG A 152 -3.79 -1.58 -2.82
CA ARG A 152 -4.75 -2.71 -2.73
C ARG A 152 -5.26 -3.18 -4.09
N GLN A 153 -4.65 -2.74 -5.19
CA GLN A 153 -5.08 -3.06 -6.56
C GLN A 153 -4.33 -4.26 -7.16
N ILE A 154 -3.43 -4.86 -6.40
CA ILE A 154 -2.71 -6.07 -6.76
C ILE A 154 -3.69 -7.25 -6.77
N PRO A 155 -3.67 -8.13 -7.79
CA PRO A 155 -4.49 -9.33 -7.83
C PRO A 155 -4.28 -10.20 -6.59
N LEU A 156 -5.37 -10.70 -6.04
CA LEU A 156 -5.37 -11.65 -4.93
C LEU A 156 -4.99 -13.04 -5.45
N LEU A 157 -4.22 -13.81 -4.69
CA LEU A 157 -3.87 -15.19 -5.06
C LEU A 157 -4.98 -16.14 -4.63
N PHE A 158 -5.58 -16.83 -5.58
CA PHE A 158 -6.53 -17.91 -5.35
C PHE A 158 -5.92 -19.27 -5.72
N MET A 159 -6.26 -20.30 -4.95
CA MET A 159 -6.04 -21.70 -5.29
C MET A 159 -7.34 -22.48 -5.05
N ASP A 160 -7.81 -23.22 -6.06
CA ASP A 160 -9.09 -23.95 -6.00
C ASP A 160 -10.26 -23.12 -5.41
N ASP A 161 -10.44 -21.90 -5.91
CA ASP A 161 -11.44 -20.92 -5.46
C ASP A 161 -11.27 -20.36 -4.03
N GLU A 162 -10.24 -20.77 -3.29
CA GLU A 162 -9.93 -20.24 -1.97
C GLU A 162 -8.91 -19.09 -2.05
N LEU A 163 -9.15 -18.02 -1.29
CA LEU A 163 -8.21 -16.91 -1.17
C LEU A 163 -7.00 -17.32 -0.31
N ILE A 164 -5.83 -17.41 -0.94
CA ILE A 164 -4.59 -17.88 -0.30
C ILE A 164 -3.69 -16.74 0.14
N ALA A 165 -3.45 -15.73 -0.69
CA ALA A 165 -2.52 -14.66 -0.35
C ALA A 165 -2.95 -13.29 -0.85
N VAL A 166 -2.54 -12.27 -0.10
CA VAL A 166 -2.81 -10.88 -0.40
C VAL A 166 -1.57 -10.05 -0.13
N GLU A 167 -1.07 -9.35 -1.15
CA GLU A 167 0.07 -8.45 -1.02
C GLU A 167 -0.20 -7.39 0.07
N GLY A 168 0.85 -7.08 0.84
CA GLY A 168 0.81 -6.11 1.93
C GLY A 168 0.05 -6.58 3.17
N LEU A 169 -0.53 -7.79 3.16
CA LEU A 169 -1.23 -8.39 4.31
C LEU A 169 -0.66 -9.73 4.74
N GLY A 170 -0.41 -10.65 3.79
CA GLY A 170 0.13 -11.97 4.06
C GLY A 170 -0.71 -13.11 3.49
N VAL A 171 -0.47 -14.31 4.03
CA VAL A 171 -1.01 -15.59 3.54
C VAL A 171 -2.04 -16.15 4.52
N SER A 172 -3.03 -16.88 4.01
CA SER A 172 -4.02 -17.60 4.80
C SER A 172 -3.33 -18.63 5.69
N ILE A 173 -3.51 -18.50 7.01
CA ILE A 173 -2.87 -19.40 7.98
C ILE A 173 -3.37 -20.84 7.86
N ALA A 174 -4.54 -21.07 7.24
CA ALA A 174 -5.10 -22.40 7.04
C ALA A 174 -4.18 -23.33 6.22
N HIS A 175 -3.30 -22.74 5.40
CA HIS A 175 -2.42 -23.45 4.47
C HIS A 175 -0.94 -23.34 4.83
N LEU A 176 -0.62 -22.73 5.98
CA LEU A 176 0.75 -22.55 6.43
C LEU A 176 1.21 -23.72 7.30
N THR A 177 2.41 -24.21 7.01
CA THR A 177 3.13 -25.20 7.82
C THR A 177 4.55 -24.72 8.10
N THR A 178 5.16 -25.22 9.18
CA THR A 178 6.58 -25.06 9.50
C THR A 178 7.39 -26.34 9.22
N GLU A 179 6.78 -27.34 8.58
CA GLU A 179 7.38 -28.65 8.30
C GLU A 179 7.51 -28.92 6.78
N GLY A 180 8.48 -29.74 6.40
CA GLY A 180 8.73 -30.15 4.99
C GLY A 180 9.17 -29.03 4.04
N GLN A 181 9.09 -29.29 2.74
CA GLN A 181 9.37 -28.30 1.69
C GLN A 181 8.27 -27.24 1.63
N ARG A 182 8.66 -25.97 1.59
CA ARG A 182 7.74 -24.83 1.72
C ARG A 182 8.07 -23.72 0.74
N VAL A 183 7.05 -22.99 0.32
CA VAL A 183 7.18 -21.80 -0.51
C VAL A 183 6.39 -20.62 0.07
N TRP A 184 6.85 -19.42 -0.20
CA TRP A 184 6.17 -18.18 0.12
C TRP A 184 5.66 -17.51 -1.17
N PRO A 185 4.36 -17.23 -1.30
CA PRO A 185 3.84 -16.49 -2.44
C PRO A 185 4.22 -15.00 -2.31
N GLU A 186 4.83 -14.46 -3.35
CA GLU A 186 5.20 -13.04 -3.45
C GLU A 186 4.70 -12.44 -4.75
N TRP A 187 4.29 -11.16 -4.71
CA TRP A 187 3.97 -10.43 -5.92
C TRP A 187 5.26 -9.86 -6.52
N SER A 188 5.61 -10.33 -7.71
CA SER A 188 6.72 -9.81 -8.49
C SER A 188 6.20 -8.81 -9.52
N TYR A 189 6.67 -7.57 -9.46
CA TYR A 189 6.31 -6.54 -10.43
C TYR A 189 7.04 -6.81 -11.76
N LEU A 190 6.32 -6.64 -12.87
CA LEU A 190 6.91 -6.65 -14.20
C LEU A 190 7.23 -5.19 -14.58
N ASP A 191 8.51 -4.94 -14.90
CA ASP A 191 8.99 -3.66 -15.40
C ASP A 191 8.44 -3.35 -16.81
#